data_AF-A0A1U7HE93-F1
#
_entry.id   AF-A0A1U7HE93-F1
#
_cell.length_a   1.000
_cell.length_b   1.000
_cell.length_c   1.000
_cell.angle_alpha   90.00
_cell.angle_beta   90.00
_cell.angle_gamma   90.00
#
_symmetry.space_group_name_H-M   'P 1'
#
loop_
_entity.id
_entity.type
_entity.pdbx_description
1 polymer ?
#
loop_
_entity_poly.entity_id
_entity_poly.type
_entity_poly.pdbx_seq_one_letter_code
_entity_poly.pdbx_strand_id
1 'polypeptide(L)' 'MRPKTLLTGLLVLGLLFIAVGDRILPQPLSDASRNARTSINQMMLGLFPKSRTVEKLEKREKEVENLLEQKARPKSN' A
#
# COMPACT_ATOMS: atom_id res chain seq x y z
N MET A 1 -23.76 4.45 -29.51
CA MET A 1 -22.35 4.55 -29.06
C MET A 1 -21.62 3.29 -29.49
N ARG A 2 -20.38 3.38 -30.00
CA ARG A 2 -19.63 2.17 -30.43
C ARG A 2 -19.23 1.36 -29.17
N PRO A 3 -19.30 0.02 -29.19
CA PRO A 3 -19.03 -0.80 -28.00
C PRO A 3 -17.58 -0.64 -27.50
N LYS A 4 -16.64 -0.36 -28.42
CA LYS A 4 -15.23 -0.10 -28.11
C LYS A 4 -15.04 1.11 -27.19
N THR A 5 -15.80 2.19 -27.43
CA THR A 5 -15.78 3.40 -26.60
C THR A 5 -16.33 3.18 -25.19
N LEU A 6 -17.29 2.26 -25.01
CA LEU A 6 -17.83 1.92 -23.69
C LEU A 6 -16.81 1.12 -22.88
N LEU A 7 -16.13 0.15 -23.50
CA LEU A 7 -15.10 -0.65 -22.85
C LEU A 7 -13.91 0.22 -22.42
N THR A 8 -13.44 1.11 -23.30
CA THR A 8 -12.37 2.06 -22.96
C THR A 8 -12.79 2.98 -21.81
N GLY A 9 -14.02 3.50 -21.83
CA GLY A 9 -14.55 4.32 -20.74
C GLY A 9 -14.58 3.56 -19.41
N LEU A 10 -15.04 2.31 -19.41
CA LEU A 10 -15.11 1.46 -18.21
C LEU A 10 -13.72 1.15 -17.64
N LEU A 11 -12.74 0.88 -18.49
CA LEU A 11 -11.35 0.65 -18.08
C LEU A 11 -10.73 1.91 -17.46
N VAL A 12 -10.93 3.07 -18.08
CA VAL A 12 -10.43 4.35 -17.54
C VAL A 12 -11.09 4.65 -16.19
N LEU A 13 -12.41 4.43 -16.06
CA LEU A 13 -13.11 4.60 -14.80
C LEU A 13 -12.58 3.66 -13.72
N GLY A 14 -12.33 2.39 -14.07
CA GLY A 14 -11.78 1.38 -13.16
C GLY A 14 -10.37 1.73 -12.69
N LEU A 15 -9.51 2.21 -13.59
CA LEU A 15 -8.16 2.68 -13.24
C LEU A 15 -8.21 3.90 -12.32
N LEU A 16 -9.10 4.86 -12.58
CA LEU A 16 -9.30 6.02 -11.71
C LEU A 16 -9.84 5.61 -10.33
N PHE A 17 -10.75 4.64 -10.28
CA PHE A 17 -11.27 4.07 -9.03
C PHE A 17 -10.15 3.44 -8.19
N ILE A 18 -9.22 2.70 -8.81
CA ILE A 18 -8.08 2.12 -8.10
C ILE A 18 -7.07 3.21 -7.71
N ALA A 19 -6.77 4.16 -8.61
CA ALA A 19 -5.72 5.17 -8.45
C ALA A 19 -6.08 6.37 -7.55
N VAL A 20 -7.36 6.70 -7.40
CA VAL A 20 -7.80 7.86 -6.60
C VAL A 20 -9.08 7.60 -5.78
N GLY A 21 -9.73 6.43 -5.94
CA GLY A 21 -11.02 6.14 -5.30
C GLY A 21 -11.03 6.23 -3.78
N ASP A 22 -9.97 5.78 -3.10
CA ASP A 22 -9.87 5.87 -1.62
C ASP A 22 -9.97 7.30 -1.07
N ARG A 23 -9.58 8.31 -1.86
CA ARG A 23 -9.61 9.73 -1.44
C ARG A 23 -10.90 10.47 -1.80
N ILE A 24 -11.66 9.95 -2.77
CA ILE A 24 -12.81 10.66 -3.35
C ILE A 24 -14.13 9.96 -2.98
N LEU A 25 -14.09 8.65 -2.71
CA LEU A 25 -15.29 7.87 -2.43
C LEU A 25 -15.55 7.77 -0.93
N PRO A 26 -16.81 7.97 -0.48
CA PRO A 26 -17.19 7.75 0.91
C PRO A 26 -17.11 6.27 1.27
N GLN A 27 -16.94 5.98 2.56
CA GLN A 27 -17.06 4.61 3.09
C GLN A 27 -18.42 4.02 2.68
N PRO A 28 -18.51 2.76 2.22
CA PRO A 28 -17.52 1.66 2.34
C PRO A 28 -16.58 1.47 1.14
N LEU A 29 -16.68 2.32 0.10
CA LEU A 29 -15.92 2.14 -1.14
C LEU A 29 -14.43 2.49 -0.99
N SER A 30 -14.10 3.34 0.00
CA SER A 30 -12.71 3.60 0.42
C SER A 30 -12.00 2.32 0.88
N ASP A 31 -12.68 1.50 1.68
CA ASP A 31 -12.11 0.26 2.24
C ASP A 31 -11.89 -0.79 1.14
N ALA A 32 -12.82 -0.87 0.17
CA ALA A 32 -12.64 -1.70 -1.01
C ALA A 32 -11.44 -1.24 -1.87
N SER A 33 -11.26 0.09 -2.05
CA SER A 33 -10.12 0.65 -2.78
C SER A 33 -8.79 0.40 -2.05
N ARG A 34 -8.76 0.52 -0.72
CA ARG A 34 -7.60 0.18 0.14
C ARG A 34 -7.24 -1.29 0.08
N ASN A 35 -8.24 -2.18 0.14
CA ASN A 35 -8.00 -3.61 0.01
C ASN A 35 -7.45 -3.96 -1.37
N ALA A 36 -8.03 -3.41 -2.44
CA ALA A 36 -7.53 -3.64 -3.79
C ALA A 36 -6.05 -3.22 -3.94
N ARG A 37 -5.67 -2.04 -3.43
CA ARG A 37 -4.27 -1.58 -3.42
C ARG A 37 -3.37 -2.49 -2.61
N THR A 38 -3.82 -2.91 -1.43
CA THR A 38 -3.06 -3.79 -0.54
C THR A 38 -2.82 -5.14 -1.19
N SER A 39 -3.86 -5.73 -1.80
CA SER A 39 -3.75 -7.00 -2.53
C SER A 39 -2.83 -6.87 -3.74
N ILE A 40 -2.92 -5.78 -4.51
CA ILE A 40 -2.00 -5.52 -5.63
C ILE A 40 -0.57 -5.38 -5.12
N ASN A 41 -0.36 -4.63 -4.03
CA ASN A 41 0.97 -4.43 -3.47
C ASN A 41 1.58 -5.74 -2.94
N GLN A 42 0.80 -6.56 -2.23
CA GLN A 42 1.24 -7.87 -1.75
C GLN A 42 1.53 -8.83 -2.92
N MET A 43 0.71 -8.82 -3.96
CA MET A 43 0.96 -9.59 -5.18
C MET A 43 2.25 -9.13 -5.87
N MET A 44 2.48 -7.82 -5.97
CA MET A 44 3.72 -7.27 -6.53
C MET A 44 4.94 -7.62 -5.68
N LEU A 45 4.84 -7.57 -4.36
CA LEU A 45 5.92 -8.00 -3.44
C LEU A 45 6.18 -9.51 -3.50
N GLY A 46 5.19 -10.32 -3.85
CA GLY A 46 5.33 -11.76 -4.06
C GLY A 46 5.92 -12.13 -5.42
N LEU A 47 5.60 -11.37 -6.47
CA LEU A 47 6.11 -11.58 -7.83
C LEU A 47 7.50 -10.98 -8.04
N PHE A 48 7.81 -9.88 -7.36
CA PHE A 48 9.11 -9.23 -7.42
C PHE A 48 9.80 -9.36 -6.06
N PRO A 49 10.92 -10.10 -5.97
CA PRO A 49 11.65 -10.22 -4.73
C PRO A 49 12.08 -8.82 -4.27
N LYS A 50 11.82 -8.53 -3.00
CA LYS A 50 12.16 -7.24 -2.40
C LYS A 50 13.65 -6.98 -2.59
N SER A 51 14.00 -5.79 -3.10
CA SER A 51 15.41 -5.47 -3.30
C SER A 51 16.15 -5.56 -1.97
N ARG A 52 17.34 -6.18 -1.99
CA ARG A 52 18.19 -6.38 -0.80
C ARG A 52 18.47 -5.08 -0.05
N THR A 53 18.48 -3.95 -0.77
CA THR A 53 18.64 -2.61 -0.24
C THR A 53 17.47 -2.20 0.65
N VAL A 54 16.23 -2.40 0.20
CA VAL A 54 15.01 -2.05 0.97
C VAL A 54 14.90 -2.93 2.21
N GLU A 55 15.21 -4.22 2.12
CA GLU A 55 15.21 -5.11 3.29
C GLU A 55 16.24 -4.68 4.35
N LYS A 56 17.43 -4.26 3.91
CA LYS A 56 18.48 -3.77 4.82
C LYS A 56 18.08 -2.47 5.52
N LEU A 57 17.37 -1.58 4.83
CA LEU A 57 16.85 -0.33 5.39
C LEU A 57 15.77 -0.59 6.44
N GLU A 58 14.79 -1.47 6.16
CA GLU A 58 13.76 -1.81 7.15
C GLU A 58 14.34 -2.46 8.41
N LYS A 59 15.38 -3.30 8.28
CA LYS A 59 16.07 -3.88 9.45
C LYS A 59 16.77 -2.81 10.28
N ARG A 60 17.42 -1.84 9.63
CA ARG A 60 18.08 -0.71 10.30
C ARG A 60 17.07 0.16 11.05
N GLU A 61 15.93 0.47 10.43
CA GLU A 61 14.88 1.28 11.03
C GLU A 61 14.30 0.61 12.28
N LYS A 62 14.00 -0.70 12.20
CA LYS A 62 13.56 -1.50 13.36
C LYS A 62 14.60 -1.56 14.47
N GLU A 63 15.88 -1.67 14.12
CA GLU A 63 16.97 -1.67 15.10
C GLU A 63 17.06 -0.32 15.82
N VAL A 64 16.98 0.79 15.08
CA VAL A 64 16.96 2.15 15.65
C VAL A 64 15.74 2.35 16.55
N GLU A 65 14.55 1.90 16.14
CA GLU A 65 13.33 1.98 16.94
C GLU A 65 13.46 1.22 18.26
N ASN A 66 13.95 -0.03 18.23
CA ASN A 66 14.20 -0.83 19.44
C ASN A 66 15.22 -0.19 20.40
N LEU A 67 16.25 0.46 19.85
CA LEU A 67 17.25 1.18 20.64
C LEU A 67 16.66 2.43 21.30
N LEU A 68 15.79 3.15 20.59
CA LEU A 68 15.07 4.30 21.12
C LEU A 68 14.08 3.88 22.20
N GLU A 69 13.34 2.78 22.01
CA GLU A 69 12.44 2.24 23.03
C GLU A 69 13.18 1.78 24.28
N GLN A 70 14.32 1.08 24.13
CA GLN A 70 15.15 0.70 25.27
C GLN A 70 15.70 1.92 26.02
N LYS A 71 16.07 2.98 25.30
CA LYS A 71 16.57 4.22 25.90
C LYS A 71 15.45 5.02 26.57
N ALA A 72 14.22 4.92 26.08
CA ALA A 72 13.04 5.58 26.63
C ALA A 72 12.42 4.85 27.82
N ARG A 73 12.67 3.54 27.99
CA ARG A 73 12.28 2.81 29.20
C ARG A 73 13.27 3.12 30.32
N PRO A 74 12.89 3.85 31.40
CA PRO A 74 13.78 4.03 32.53
C PRO A 74 14.08 2.66 33.14
N LYS A 75 15.36 2.36 33.37
CA LYS A 75 15.74 1.22 34.21
C LYS A 75 15.07 1.42 35.57
N SER A 76 14.05 0.62 35.85
CA SER A 76 13.60 0.38 37.22
C SER A 76 14.74 -0.38 37.90
N ASN A 77 15.54 0.33 38.68
CA ASN A 77 16.37 -0.28 39.71
C ASN A 77 15.49 -0.85 40.81
#